data_AF-A0A353D476-F1
#
_entry.id   AF-A0A353D476-F1
#
_cell.length_a   1.000
_cell.length_b   1.000
_cell.length_c   1.000
_cell.angle_alpha   90.00
_cell.angle_beta   90.00
_cell.angle_gamma   90.00
#
_symmetry.space_group_name_H-M   'P 1'
#
loop_
_entity.id
_entity.type
_entity.pdbx_description
1 polymer ?
#
loop_
_entity_poly.entity_id
_entity_poly.type
_entity_poly.pdbx_seq_one_letter_code
_entity_poly.pdbx_strand_id
1 'polypeptide(L)'
;MHWLTDRYEADLLAAQNFGDTVLGAGFTTELRENVVNTNFTVTDTDDNTVLSAVINYNFSSVIKNRNLTGFIEFFYNGFGLTGNRHSIQDVVNDQDLYSRLLRGELYTIGQYYLAGSVLVEMTPLMTLNPILFVNLGDGSGMLQFIGTYNLTQNFDLLAGINLPAGADGTEFGGLDTEDEDGRLLTPANSLFARLAWYF
;
A
#
# COMPACT_ATOMS: atom_id res chain seq x y z
N MET A 1 0.24 10.28 -23.19
CA MET A 1 1.41 10.29 -24.11
C MET A 1 2.41 9.31 -23.54
N HIS A 2 3.08 8.52 -24.38
CA HIS A 2 3.95 7.43 -23.94
C HIS A 2 5.27 7.50 -24.72
N TRP A 3 6.39 7.30 -24.04
CA TRP A 3 7.72 7.21 -24.63
C TRP A 3 8.46 6.00 -24.07
N LEU A 4 9.14 5.29 -24.95
CA LEU A 4 9.92 4.11 -24.61
C LEU A 4 11.30 4.17 -25.24
N THR A 5 12.32 3.82 -24.46
CA THR A 5 13.70 3.59 -24.88
C THR A 5 14.20 2.29 -24.26
N ASP A 6 15.38 1.81 -24.66
CA ASP A 6 15.95 0.55 -24.15
C ASP A 6 16.10 0.46 -22.61
N ARG A 7 16.08 1.59 -21.89
CA ARG A 7 16.30 1.63 -20.44
C ARG A 7 15.27 2.42 -19.64
N TYR A 8 14.42 3.18 -20.32
CA TYR A 8 13.50 4.12 -19.70
C TYR A 8 12.16 4.13 -20.42
N GLU A 9 11.10 4.12 -19.64
CA GLU A 9 9.71 4.30 -20.09
C GLU A 9 9.14 5.51 -19.35
N ALA A 10 8.38 6.35 -20.05
CA ALA A 10 7.74 7.51 -19.47
C ALA A 10 6.33 7.66 -20.01
N ASP A 11 5.40 8.05 -19.14
CA ASP A 11 4.00 8.23 -19.44
C ASP A 11 3.49 9.55 -18.90
N LEU A 12 2.60 10.18 -19.67
CA LEU A 12 1.78 11.29 -19.21
C LEU A 12 0.31 10.95 -19.41
N LEU A 13 -0.48 11.25 -18.39
CA LEU A 13 -1.92 11.08 -18.37
C LEU A 13 -2.57 12.43 -18.09
N ALA A 14 -3.67 12.72 -18.78
CA ALA A 14 -4.64 13.73 -18.37
C ALA A 14 -6.01 13.06 -18.37
N ALA A 15 -6.70 13.08 -17.24
CA ALA A 15 -7.95 12.38 -17.03
C ALA A 15 -8.89 13.20 -16.14
N GLN A 16 -10.15 12.77 -16.07
CA GLN A 16 -11.10 13.26 -15.08
C GLN A 16 -11.52 12.09 -14.19
N ASN A 17 -11.51 12.28 -12.88
CA ASN A 17 -11.89 11.27 -11.90
C ASN A 17 -12.87 11.88 -10.89
N PHE A 18 -14.12 11.40 -10.89
CA PHE A 18 -15.20 11.89 -10.02
C PHE A 18 -15.42 13.41 -9.98
N GLY A 19 -15.10 14.11 -11.09
CA GLY A 19 -15.21 15.56 -11.21
C GLY A 19 -13.85 16.24 -11.25
N ASP A 20 -12.87 15.68 -10.55
CA ASP A 20 -11.52 16.24 -10.44
C ASP A 20 -10.72 16.05 -11.73
N THR A 21 -9.92 17.06 -12.08
CA THR A 21 -8.96 16.94 -13.18
C THR A 21 -7.65 16.37 -12.66
N VAL A 22 -7.18 15.27 -13.24
CA VAL A 22 -5.96 14.58 -12.82
C VAL A 22 -4.93 14.64 -13.94
N LEU A 23 -3.73 15.15 -13.63
CA LEU A 23 -2.55 15.04 -14.46
C LEU A 23 -1.58 14.05 -13.83
N GLY A 24 -1.23 13.00 -14.56
CA GLY A 24 -0.30 11.96 -14.12
C GLY A 24 0.99 11.98 -14.92
N ALA A 25 2.10 11.67 -14.27
CA ALA A 25 3.38 11.41 -14.90
C ALA A 25 4.01 10.15 -14.30
N GLY A 26 4.31 9.17 -15.15
CA GLY A 26 4.97 7.92 -14.79
C GLY A 26 6.36 7.84 -15.39
N PHE A 27 7.29 7.22 -14.69
CA PHE A 27 8.64 6.95 -15.15
C PHE A 27 9.13 5.61 -14.63
N THR A 28 9.59 4.75 -15.53
CA THR A 28 10.18 3.46 -15.20
C THR A 28 11.60 3.40 -15.73
N THR A 29 12.53 2.90 -14.91
CA THR A 29 13.93 2.72 -15.28
C THR A 29 14.48 1.43 -14.71
N GLU A 30 15.50 0.91 -15.38
CA GLU A 30 16.34 -0.14 -14.83
C GLU A 30 17.51 0.45 -14.04
N LEU A 31 17.72 -0.01 -12.81
CA LEU A 31 18.90 0.27 -12.01
C LEU A 31 19.62 -1.06 -11.72
N ARG A 32 20.68 -1.33 -12.48
CA ARG A 32 21.36 -2.64 -12.56
C ARG A 32 20.42 -3.70 -13.16
N GLU A 33 20.02 -4.70 -12.39
CA GLU A 33 19.11 -5.79 -12.78
C GLU A 33 17.72 -5.63 -12.11
N ASN A 34 17.45 -4.44 -11.57
CA ASN A 34 16.27 -4.13 -10.78
C ASN A 34 15.48 -3.00 -11.43
N VAL A 35 14.19 -2.92 -11.16
CA VAL A 35 13.29 -1.94 -11.79
C VAL A 35 12.85 -0.90 -10.77
N VAL A 36 13.02 0.37 -11.10
CA VAL A 36 12.46 1.50 -10.35
C VAL A 36 11.28 2.04 -11.14
N ASN A 37 10.12 2.16 -10.50
CA ASN A 37 8.94 2.82 -11.06
C ASN A 37 8.62 4.03 -10.19
N THR A 38 8.31 5.16 -10.81
CA THR A 38 7.94 6.39 -10.12
C THR A 38 6.69 6.94 -10.78
N ASN A 39 5.69 7.32 -9.99
CA ASN A 39 4.48 7.96 -10.47
C ASN A 39 4.21 9.23 -9.67
N PHE A 40 3.80 10.29 -10.36
CA PHE A 40 3.32 11.53 -9.77
C PHE A 40 1.93 11.82 -10.29
N THR A 41 1.06 12.33 -9.44
CA THR A 41 -0.28 12.78 -9.82
C THR A 41 -0.55 14.13 -9.20
N VAL A 42 -1.00 15.08 -10.01
CA VAL A 42 -1.51 16.37 -9.58
C VAL A 42 -3.01 16.36 -9.85
N THR A 43 -3.80 16.46 -8.79
CA THR A 43 -5.25 16.43 -8.84
C THR A 43 -5.78 17.81 -8.49
N ASP A 44 -6.51 18.42 -9.41
CA ASP A 44 -7.22 19.67 -9.18
C ASP A 44 -8.64 19.34 -8.71
N THR A 45 -8.92 19.64 -7.45
CA THR A 45 -10.23 19.47 -6.79
C THR A 45 -10.98 20.79 -6.77
N ASP A 46 -12.20 20.79 -6.23
CA ASP A 46 -13.00 22.01 -6.06
C ASP A 46 -12.32 23.02 -5.10
N ASP A 47 -11.53 22.54 -4.14
CA ASP A 47 -10.96 23.36 -3.07
C ASP A 47 -9.45 23.61 -3.23
N ASN A 48 -8.70 22.67 -3.82
CA ASN A 48 -7.24 22.74 -3.87
C ASN A 48 -6.62 21.89 -5.00
N THR A 49 -5.33 22.10 -5.22
CA THR A 49 -4.52 21.25 -6.09
C THR A 49 -3.61 20.36 -5.24
N VAL A 50 -3.78 19.05 -5.35
CA VAL A 50 -3.11 18.04 -4.49
C VAL A 50 -2.11 17.21 -5.29
N LEU A 51 -0.89 17.10 -4.77
CA LEU A 51 0.15 16.23 -5.32
C LEU A 51 0.18 14.91 -4.56
N SER A 52 0.15 13.78 -5.26
CA SER A 52 0.52 12.47 -4.70
C SER A 52 1.66 11.85 -5.52
N ALA A 53 2.49 11.04 -4.88
CA ALA A 53 3.65 10.44 -5.52
C ALA A 53 3.95 9.03 -5.00
N VAL A 54 4.40 8.14 -5.88
CA VAL A 54 4.85 6.79 -5.53
C VAL A 54 6.23 6.57 -6.13
N ILE A 55 7.15 6.00 -5.36
CA ILE A 55 8.42 5.48 -5.86
C ILE A 55 8.54 4.03 -5.39
N ASN A 56 8.67 3.12 -6.33
CA ASN A 56 8.73 1.68 -6.09
C ASN A 56 10.01 1.10 -6.69
N TYR A 57 10.72 0.27 -5.92
CA TYR A 57 11.92 -0.44 -6.32
C TYR A 57 11.69 -1.94 -6.24
N ASN A 58 11.65 -2.62 -7.38
CA ASN A 58 11.49 -4.07 -7.49
C ASN A 58 12.84 -4.73 -7.67
N PHE A 59 13.10 -5.79 -6.93
CA PHE A 59 14.34 -6.54 -7.01
C PHE A 59 14.11 -8.04 -7.05
N SER A 60 15.11 -8.74 -7.61
CA SER A 60 15.19 -10.19 -7.60
C SER A 60 16.58 -10.63 -7.15
N SER A 61 16.66 -11.66 -6.30
CA SER A 61 17.93 -12.18 -5.78
C SER A 61 17.83 -13.64 -5.36
N VAL A 62 18.97 -14.27 -5.14
CA VAL A 62 19.08 -15.62 -4.60
C VAL A 62 19.83 -15.57 -3.28
N ILE A 63 19.17 -15.96 -2.18
CA ILE A 63 19.78 -16.00 -0.84
C ILE A 63 19.61 -17.40 -0.28
N LYS A 64 20.70 -18.01 0.21
CA LYS A 64 20.71 -19.38 0.76
C LYS A 64 20.04 -20.41 -0.17
N ASN A 65 20.31 -20.31 -1.48
CA ASN A 65 19.75 -21.19 -2.51
C ASN A 65 18.21 -21.13 -2.63
N ARG A 66 17.62 -19.97 -2.32
CA ARG A 66 16.20 -19.69 -2.52
C ARG A 66 16.04 -18.44 -3.35
N ASN A 67 15.13 -18.49 -4.31
CA ASN A 67 14.75 -17.32 -5.10
C ASN A 67 13.92 -16.38 -4.23
N LEU A 68 14.22 -15.09 -4.35
CA LEU A 68 13.56 -14.01 -3.67
C LEU A 68 13.21 -12.95 -4.70
N THR A 69 11.95 -12.55 -4.73
CA THR A 69 11.50 -11.36 -5.46
C THR A 69 10.81 -10.45 -4.49
N GLY A 70 11.10 -9.16 -4.53
CA GLY A 70 10.52 -8.24 -3.56
C GLY A 70 10.46 -6.82 -4.07
N PHE A 71 9.86 -5.96 -3.26
CA PHE A 71 9.83 -4.54 -3.53
C PHE A 71 9.99 -3.73 -2.25
N ILE A 72 10.40 -2.47 -2.43
CA ILE A 72 10.29 -1.40 -1.44
C ILE A 72 9.58 -0.24 -2.14
N GLU A 73 8.55 0.31 -1.50
CA GLU A 73 7.74 1.39 -2.03
C GLU A 73 7.60 2.52 -1.02
N PHE A 74 7.82 3.74 -1.48
CA PHE A 74 7.44 4.94 -0.77
C PHE A 74 6.22 5.55 -1.45
N PHE A 75 5.17 5.82 -0.68
CA PHE A 75 3.96 6.48 -1.16
C PHE A 75 3.70 7.76 -0.36
N TYR A 76 3.67 8.88 -1.07
CA TYR A 76 3.20 10.16 -0.57
C TYR A 76 1.74 10.37 -1.01
N ASN A 77 0.83 10.33 -0.05
CA ASN A 77 -0.59 10.61 -0.21
C ASN A 77 -0.85 12.09 0.11
N GLY A 78 -1.07 12.91 -0.92
CA GLY A 78 -1.33 14.34 -0.74
C GLY A 78 -2.66 14.65 -0.03
N PHE A 79 -3.62 13.73 -0.09
CA PHE A 79 -4.90 13.83 0.61
C PHE A 79 -4.83 13.36 2.06
N GLY A 80 -3.68 12.88 2.51
CA GLY A 80 -3.52 12.33 3.85
C GLY A 80 -3.57 13.39 4.95
N LEU A 81 -4.06 12.98 6.11
CA LEU A 81 -4.00 13.75 7.35
C LEU A 81 -2.55 14.00 7.77
N THR A 82 -2.31 15.21 8.26
CA THR A 82 -1.04 15.61 8.89
C THR A 82 -1.05 15.32 10.38
N GLY A 83 0.13 15.18 10.99
CA GLY A 83 0.28 14.93 12.42
C GLY A 83 0.58 13.47 12.71
N ASN A 84 0.59 13.13 14.00
CA ASN A 84 0.96 11.80 14.50
C ASN A 84 -0.12 11.17 15.39
N ARG A 85 -1.29 11.81 15.48
CA ARG A 85 -2.49 11.34 16.16
C ARG A 85 -3.69 11.78 15.33
N HIS A 86 -4.68 10.92 15.22
CA HIS A 86 -5.84 11.03 14.35
C HIS A 86 -7.08 10.50 15.05
N SER A 87 -8.18 11.23 14.89
CA SER A 87 -9.51 10.77 15.27
C SER A 87 -10.34 10.37 14.05
N ILE A 88 -11.45 9.67 14.29
CA ILE A 88 -12.46 9.43 13.24
C ILE A 88 -12.98 10.77 12.72
N GLN A 89 -13.11 11.76 13.59
CA GLN A 89 -13.64 13.06 13.22
C GLN A 89 -12.67 13.85 12.33
N ASP A 90 -11.35 13.69 12.48
CA ASP A 90 -10.36 14.24 11.55
C ASP A 90 -10.60 13.69 10.13
N VAL A 91 -10.82 12.37 10.01
CA VAL A 91 -11.10 11.74 8.71
C VAL A 91 -12.43 12.23 8.14
N VAL A 92 -13.49 12.29 8.94
CA VAL A 92 -14.84 12.69 8.47
C VAL A 92 -14.92 14.17 8.12
N ASN A 93 -14.17 15.03 8.80
CA ASN A 93 -14.12 16.47 8.53
C ASN A 93 -13.35 16.81 7.25
N ASP A 94 -12.40 15.96 6.85
CA ASP A 94 -11.70 16.10 5.58
C ASP A 94 -12.52 15.43 4.45
N GLN A 95 -13.32 16.23 3.75
CA GLN A 95 -14.25 15.72 2.73
C GLN A 95 -13.54 15.04 1.55
N ASP A 96 -12.37 15.56 1.15
CA ASP A 96 -11.58 15.00 0.07
C ASP A 96 -11.06 13.63 0.45
N LEU A 97 -10.43 13.49 1.63
CA LEU A 97 -9.96 12.20 2.13
C LEU A 97 -11.12 11.22 2.33
N TYR A 98 -12.16 11.65 3.05
CA TYR A 98 -13.30 10.79 3.40
C TYR A 98 -13.99 10.22 2.15
N SER A 99 -14.26 11.08 1.17
CA SER A 99 -14.99 10.66 -0.03
C SER A 99 -14.17 9.68 -0.88
N ARG A 100 -12.84 9.84 -0.93
CA ARG A 100 -11.92 8.93 -1.61
C ARG A 100 -11.79 7.58 -0.92
N LEU A 101 -11.75 7.55 0.42
CA LEU A 101 -11.78 6.32 1.20
C LEU A 101 -13.09 5.54 0.94
N LEU A 102 -14.24 6.22 0.96
CA LEU A 102 -15.54 5.60 0.71
C LEU A 102 -15.67 4.99 -0.69
N ARG A 103 -15.08 5.62 -1.70
CA ARG A 103 -15.08 5.11 -3.08
C ARG A 103 -13.99 4.07 -3.35
N GLY A 104 -13.07 3.86 -2.40
CA GLY A 104 -11.93 2.95 -2.57
C GLY A 104 -10.83 3.50 -3.48
N GLU A 105 -10.73 4.82 -3.63
CA GLU A 105 -9.59 5.46 -4.31
C GLU A 105 -8.34 5.49 -3.43
N LEU A 106 -8.54 5.58 -2.12
CA LEU A 106 -7.51 5.51 -1.10
C LEU A 106 -7.86 4.41 -0.11
N TYR A 107 -6.82 3.84 0.51
CA TYR A 107 -6.94 2.81 1.55
C TYR A 107 -6.17 3.20 2.81
N THR A 108 -5.65 4.42 2.85
CA THR A 108 -4.76 4.93 3.87
C THR A 108 -5.15 6.35 4.25
N ILE A 109 -4.94 6.74 5.51
CA ILE A 109 -5.41 8.05 6.02
C ILE A 109 -4.32 9.10 6.18
N GLY A 110 -3.06 8.70 6.33
CA GLY A 110 -1.90 9.59 6.52
C GLY A 110 -1.23 9.99 5.21
N GLN A 111 -0.13 10.75 5.30
CA GLN A 111 0.57 11.30 4.13
C GLN A 111 1.75 10.47 3.65
N TYR A 112 2.47 9.81 4.55
CA TYR A 112 3.77 9.22 4.22
C TYR A 112 3.77 7.74 4.54
N TYR A 113 3.93 6.90 3.52
CA TYR A 113 3.98 5.45 3.67
C TYR A 113 5.27 4.87 3.15
N LEU A 114 5.77 3.88 3.86
CA LEU A 114 6.77 2.95 3.37
C LEU A 114 6.16 1.54 3.40
N ALA A 115 6.17 0.87 2.26
CA ALA A 115 5.78 -0.51 2.14
C ALA A 115 6.95 -1.35 1.63
N GLY A 116 6.97 -2.62 1.98
CA GLY A 116 7.94 -3.55 1.43
C GLY A 116 7.51 -4.98 1.59
N SER A 117 7.84 -5.80 0.60
CA SER A 117 7.58 -7.23 0.68
C SER A 117 8.70 -8.03 0.06
N VAL A 118 8.78 -9.30 0.47
CA VAL A 118 9.63 -10.29 -0.18
C VAL A 118 8.83 -11.56 -0.35
N LEU A 119 8.72 -12.06 -1.57
CA LEU A 119 8.22 -13.38 -1.86
C LEU A 119 9.39 -14.36 -1.80
N VAL A 120 9.26 -15.35 -0.92
CA VAL A 120 10.25 -16.40 -0.70
C VAL A 120 9.71 -17.72 -1.21
N GLU A 121 10.42 -18.34 -2.16
CA GLU A 121 10.18 -19.73 -2.53
C GLU A 121 10.77 -20.65 -1.45
N MET A 122 9.93 -21.08 -0.51
CA MET A 122 10.34 -21.93 0.61
C MET A 122 10.64 -23.36 0.12
N THR A 123 9.78 -23.87 -0.77
CA THR A 123 9.89 -25.13 -1.51
C THR A 123 9.17 -24.99 -2.86
N PRO A 124 9.30 -25.94 -3.81
CA PRO A 124 8.55 -25.88 -5.08
C PRO A 124 7.01 -25.85 -4.92
N LEU A 125 6.49 -26.24 -3.77
CA LEU A 125 5.05 -26.24 -3.47
C LEU A 125 4.65 -25.15 -2.48
N MET A 126 5.60 -24.36 -1.95
CA MET A 126 5.34 -23.42 -0.86
C MET A 126 6.02 -22.07 -1.09
N THR A 127 5.23 -21.01 -1.07
CA THR A 127 5.73 -19.63 -1.02
C THR A 127 5.34 -18.96 0.29
N LEU A 128 6.16 -18.01 0.73
CA LEU A 128 5.89 -17.15 1.87
C LEU A 128 6.15 -15.69 1.49
N ASN A 129 5.20 -14.82 1.77
CA ASN A 129 5.28 -13.40 1.49
C ASN A 129 5.04 -12.59 2.77
N PRO A 130 6.11 -12.23 3.51
CA PRO A 130 6.06 -11.13 4.47
C PRO A 130 5.84 -9.79 3.74
N ILE A 131 4.93 -8.99 4.27
CA ILE A 131 4.66 -7.63 3.81
C ILE A 131 4.64 -6.70 5.02
N LEU A 132 5.35 -5.59 4.94
CA LEU A 132 5.35 -4.53 5.94
C LEU A 132 4.77 -3.27 5.32
N PHE A 133 3.85 -2.64 6.02
CA PHE A 133 3.33 -1.30 5.74
C PHE A 133 3.59 -0.41 6.95
N VAL A 134 4.16 0.78 6.76
CA VAL A 134 4.45 1.73 7.82
C VAL A 134 3.93 3.10 7.41
N ASN A 135 3.10 3.70 8.24
CA ASN A 135 2.79 5.13 8.17
C ASN A 135 3.93 5.88 8.89
N LEU A 136 4.76 6.57 8.12
CA LEU A 136 5.90 7.34 8.63
C LEU A 136 5.49 8.63 9.34
N GLY A 137 4.27 9.11 9.11
CA GLY A 137 3.75 10.33 9.75
C GLY A 137 3.44 10.13 11.22
N ASP A 138 2.80 9.01 11.56
CA ASP A 138 2.39 8.67 12.93
C ASP A 138 3.23 7.54 13.57
N GLY A 139 4.08 6.87 12.78
CA GLY A 139 4.99 5.81 13.23
C GLY A 139 4.31 4.45 13.43
N SER A 140 3.04 4.31 13.05
CA SER A 140 2.31 3.05 13.12
C SER A 140 2.50 2.21 11.87
N GLY A 141 2.14 0.92 11.91
CA GLY A 141 2.28 0.04 10.77
C GLY A 141 1.53 -1.28 10.89
N MET A 142 1.54 -2.05 9.81
CA MET A 142 0.95 -3.38 9.73
C MET A 142 1.96 -4.36 9.14
N LEU A 143 2.18 -5.46 9.86
CA LEU A 143 2.96 -6.60 9.38
C LEU A 143 2.01 -7.71 8.96
N GLN A 144 2.19 -8.22 7.76
CA GLN A 144 1.43 -9.36 7.22
C GLN A 144 2.38 -10.50 6.87
N PHE A 145 1.91 -11.73 7.06
CA PHE A 145 2.55 -12.91 6.49
C PHE A 145 1.50 -13.69 5.73
N ILE A 146 1.75 -13.93 4.45
CA ILE A 146 0.86 -14.70 3.58
C ILE A 146 1.65 -15.88 3.02
N GLY A 147 1.20 -17.09 3.29
CA GLY A 147 1.76 -18.32 2.74
C GLY A 147 0.81 -18.97 1.75
N THR A 148 1.34 -19.51 0.66
CA THR A 148 0.59 -20.35 -0.27
C THR A 148 1.24 -21.72 -0.35
N TYR A 149 0.42 -22.79 -0.30
CA TYR A 149 0.85 -24.18 -0.40
C TYR A 149 0.02 -24.95 -1.42
N ASN A 150 0.68 -25.52 -2.42
CA ASN A 150 0.06 -26.36 -3.44
C ASN A 150 -0.12 -27.77 -2.87
N LEU A 151 -1.34 -28.10 -2.46
CA LEU A 151 -1.67 -29.39 -1.86
C LEU A 151 -1.62 -30.52 -2.90
N THR A 152 -2.10 -30.23 -4.10
CA THR A 152 -2.08 -31.10 -5.27
C THR A 152 -1.99 -30.23 -6.54
N GLN A 153 -2.00 -30.83 -7.73
CA GLN A 153 -2.00 -30.08 -8.99
C GLN A 153 -3.19 -29.12 -9.16
N ASN A 154 -4.29 -29.37 -8.45
CA ASN A 154 -5.56 -28.65 -8.63
C ASN A 154 -6.01 -27.93 -7.36
N PHE A 155 -5.24 -27.97 -6.27
CA PHE A 155 -5.64 -27.40 -4.99
C PHE A 155 -4.55 -26.53 -4.39
N ASP A 156 -4.89 -25.27 -4.11
CA ASP A 156 -4.02 -24.31 -3.43
C ASP A 156 -4.63 -23.92 -2.09
N LEU A 157 -3.82 -24.01 -1.03
CA LEU A 157 -4.14 -23.45 0.28
C LEU A 157 -3.38 -22.14 0.46
N LEU A 158 -4.09 -21.05 0.65
CA LEU A 158 -3.54 -19.77 1.09
C LEU A 158 -3.91 -19.57 2.56
N ALA A 159 -2.95 -19.16 3.38
CA ALA A 159 -3.21 -18.73 4.76
C ALA A 159 -2.42 -17.48 5.07
N GLY A 160 -2.95 -16.61 5.91
CA GLY A 160 -2.25 -15.40 6.29
C GLY A 160 -2.67 -14.80 7.62
N ILE A 161 -1.79 -13.99 8.17
CA ILE A 161 -2.01 -13.22 9.39
C ILE A 161 -1.73 -11.74 9.13
N ASN A 162 -2.49 -10.87 9.78
CA ASN A 162 -2.30 -9.43 9.78
C ASN A 162 -2.13 -8.96 11.22
N LEU A 163 -1.05 -8.22 11.47
CA LEU A 163 -0.63 -7.74 12.77
C LEU A 163 -0.41 -6.23 12.69
N PRO A 164 -1.47 -5.42 12.87
CA PRO A 164 -1.33 -3.98 13.07
C PRO A 164 -0.63 -3.67 14.40
N ALA A 165 0.16 -2.59 14.41
CA ALA A 165 0.86 -2.10 15.59
C ALA A 165 1.04 -0.58 15.50
N GLY A 166 0.82 0.11 16.62
CA GLY A 166 0.95 1.56 16.73
C GLY A 166 0.57 2.02 18.13
N ALA A 167 0.83 3.29 18.43
CA ALA A 167 0.31 3.92 19.64
C ALA A 167 -1.18 4.28 19.46
N ASP A 168 -1.91 4.42 20.55
CA ASP A 168 -3.31 4.89 20.51
C ASP A 168 -3.42 6.22 19.76
N GLY A 169 -4.45 6.38 18.93
CA GLY A 169 -4.65 7.54 18.06
C GLY A 169 -3.86 7.48 16.74
N THR A 170 -3.10 6.43 16.46
CA THR A 170 -2.43 6.25 15.16
C THR A 170 -3.26 5.36 14.23
N GLU A 171 -3.03 5.43 12.91
CA GLU A 171 -3.79 4.65 11.92
C GLU A 171 -3.82 3.16 12.23
N PHE A 172 -2.67 2.56 12.54
CA PHE A 172 -2.57 1.14 12.86
C PHE A 172 -2.60 0.83 14.37
N GLY A 173 -2.58 1.84 15.25
CA GLY A 173 -2.83 1.67 16.70
C GLY A 173 -4.30 1.84 17.10
N GLY A 174 -5.08 2.52 16.27
CA GLY A 174 -6.50 2.75 16.41
C GLY A 174 -6.84 4.23 16.56
N LEU A 175 -7.81 4.68 15.77
CA LEU A 175 -8.23 6.09 15.74
C LEU A 175 -9.04 6.44 16.97
N ASP A 176 -8.85 7.65 17.49
CA ASP A 176 -9.66 8.17 18.58
C ASP A 176 -11.13 8.31 18.10
N THR A 177 -12.10 7.72 18.83
CA THR A 177 -13.53 7.84 18.47
C THR A 177 -14.19 9.11 19.01
N GLU A 178 -13.48 9.84 19.88
CA GLU A 178 -13.95 11.02 20.61
C GLU A 178 -15.24 10.77 21.42
N ASP A 179 -15.56 9.51 21.74
CA ASP A 179 -16.66 9.18 22.65
C ASP A 179 -16.27 9.46 24.12
N GLU A 180 -17.29 9.57 24.98
CA GLU A 180 -17.08 9.85 26.42
C GLU A 180 -16.26 8.76 27.13
N ASP A 181 -16.22 7.56 26.55
CA ASP A 181 -15.51 6.39 27.06
C ASP A 181 -14.05 6.32 26.57
N GLY A 182 -13.61 7.23 25.68
CA GLY A 182 -12.26 7.26 25.12
C GLY A 182 -11.92 6.03 24.28
N ARG A 183 -12.89 5.45 23.58
CA ARG A 183 -12.68 4.23 22.78
C ARG A 183 -11.89 4.53 21.52
N LEU A 184 -11.23 3.49 21.01
CA LEU A 184 -10.46 3.53 19.78
C LEU A 184 -11.11 2.65 18.71
N LEU A 185 -11.03 3.08 17.45
CA LEU A 185 -11.28 2.24 16.30
C LEU A 185 -9.97 1.56 15.88
N THR A 186 -9.64 0.47 16.55
CA THR A 186 -8.39 -0.27 16.34
C THR A 186 -8.54 -1.31 15.22
N PRO A 187 -7.61 -1.35 14.25
CA PRO A 187 -7.54 -2.45 13.29
C PRO A 187 -7.34 -3.79 14.02
N ALA A 188 -8.11 -4.80 13.62
CA ALA A 188 -8.05 -6.10 14.30
C ALA A 188 -6.86 -6.94 13.83
N ASN A 189 -6.20 -7.61 14.78
CA ASN A 189 -5.39 -8.79 14.48
C ASN A 189 -6.29 -9.82 13.79
N SER A 190 -5.89 -10.28 12.60
CA SER A 190 -6.68 -11.22 11.82
C SER A 190 -5.84 -12.40 11.34
N LEU A 191 -6.49 -13.55 11.30
CA LEU A 191 -6.00 -14.80 10.72
C LEU A 191 -7.04 -15.25 9.69
N PHE A 192 -6.58 -15.65 8.52
CA PHE A 192 -7.47 -16.12 7.46
C PHE A 192 -6.85 -17.29 6.69
N ALA A 193 -7.71 -18.08 6.05
CA ALA A 193 -7.31 -19.13 5.14
C ALA A 193 -8.32 -19.25 4.00
N ARG A 194 -7.82 -19.64 2.81
CA ARG A 194 -8.60 -19.87 1.60
C ARG A 194 -8.11 -21.14 0.92
N LEU A 195 -9.03 -22.04 0.59
CA LEU A 195 -8.78 -23.19 -0.27
C LEU A 195 -9.35 -22.90 -1.67
N ALA A 196 -8.50 -22.97 -2.69
CA ALA A 196 -8.91 -22.84 -4.09
C ALA A 196 -8.81 -24.20 -4.80
N TRP A 197 -9.77 -24.48 -5.68
CA TRP A 197 -9.81 -25.68 -6.51
C TRP A 197 -9.93 -25.28 -7.98
N TYR A 198 -9.07 -25.83 -8.83
CA TYR A 198 -9.07 -25.62 -10.28
C TYR A 198 -9.47 -26.91 -11.00
N PHE A 199 -10.28 -26.78 -12.05
CA PHE A 199 -10.85 -27.87 -12.84
C PHE A 199 -10.57 -27.69 -14.33
#